data_AF-A0A3Q8T322-F1
#
_entry.id   AF-A0A3Q8T322-F1
#
_cell.length_a   1.000
_cell.length_b   1.000
_cell.length_c   1.000
_cell.angle_alpha   90.00
_cell.angle_beta   90.00
_cell.angle_gamma   90.00
#
_symmetry.space_group_name_H-M   'P 1'
#
loop_
_entity.id
_entity.type
_entity.pdbx_description
1 polymer ?
#
loop_
_entity_poly.entity_id
_entity_poly.type
_entity_poly.pdbx_seq_one_letter_code
_entity_poly.pdbx_strand_id
1 'polypeptide(L)'
;MESQSYYQNKHNTQAQHPPPAPRALRWLVVGVVASIILLIALPIVMMVDQAGLRAAIEEDTGGSLDPEWKDWVLVATIVYAVVLHLVDVALLLWLVPKVLRGRNWARITLTVYLIVATYFSLYSATQGAMFLWAVIPTDILHVLMIGLLWIPSSVRRYFGP
;
A
#
# COMPACT_ATOMS: atom_id res chain seq x y z
N MET A 1 -31.81 26.10 37.39
CA MET A 1 -31.68 24.75 36.79
C MET A 1 -31.14 24.81 35.35
N GLU A 2 -31.36 25.89 34.59
CA GLU A 2 -30.90 26.03 33.20
C GLU A 2 -29.37 26.12 33.01
N SER A 3 -28.65 26.68 33.99
CA SER A 3 -27.18 26.78 33.94
C SER A 3 -26.50 25.42 33.95
N GLN A 4 -26.97 24.49 34.80
CA GLN A 4 -26.41 23.14 34.87
C GLN A 4 -26.65 22.35 33.58
N SER A 5 -27.84 22.44 32.98
CA SER A 5 -28.11 21.84 31.67
C SER A 5 -27.24 22.44 30.56
N TYR A 6 -26.92 23.74 30.62
CA TYR A 6 -26.06 24.39 29.64
C TYR A 6 -24.60 23.91 29.73
N TYR A 7 -24.07 23.76 30.95
CA TYR A 7 -22.72 23.23 31.17
C TYR A 7 -22.61 21.74 30.80
N GLN A 8 -23.63 20.95 31.12
CA GLN A 8 -23.68 19.53 30.79
C GLN A 8 -23.80 19.29 29.28
N ASN A 9 -24.55 20.14 28.58
CA ASN A 9 -24.63 20.08 27.11
C ASN A 9 -23.31 20.48 26.45
N LYS A 10 -22.63 21.53 26.94
CA LYS A 10 -21.30 21.95 26.45
C LYS A 10 -20.21 20.87 26.63
N HIS A 11 -20.22 20.16 27.76
CA HIS A 11 -19.34 19.01 27.98
C HIS A 11 -19.65 17.85 27.03
N ASN A 12 -20.92 17.59 26.75
CA ASN A 12 -21.33 16.57 25.78
C ASN A 12 -20.97 16.97 24.33
N THR A 13 -21.00 18.25 23.96
CA THR A 13 -20.61 18.70 22.60
C THR A 13 -19.10 18.68 22.39
N GLN A 14 -18.29 18.97 23.43
CA GLN A 14 -16.83 18.85 23.33
C GLN A 14 -16.33 17.41 23.17
N ALA A 15 -17.12 16.43 23.61
CA ALA A 15 -16.83 15.00 23.43
C ALA A 15 -17.11 14.47 22.00
N GLN A 16 -17.68 15.28 21.09
CA GLN A 16 -18.12 14.81 19.77
C GLN A 16 -17.07 14.91 18.65
N HIS A 17 -15.96 15.61 18.86
CA HIS A 17 -14.90 15.65 17.85
C HIS A 17 -13.99 14.45 18.06
N PRO A 18 -13.91 13.49 17.10
CA PRO A 18 -12.99 12.38 17.22
C PRO A 18 -11.56 12.94 17.38
N PRO A 19 -10.76 12.39 18.31
CA PRO A 19 -9.44 12.91 18.57
C PRO A 19 -8.63 12.94 17.26
N PRO A 20 -7.81 13.99 17.05
CA PRO A 20 -6.99 14.08 15.85
C PRO A 20 -6.04 12.87 15.77
N ALA A 21 -5.81 12.39 14.54
CA ALA A 21 -4.91 11.26 14.32
C ALA A 21 -3.52 11.52 14.96
N PRO A 22 -2.97 10.55 15.71
CA PRO A 22 -1.71 10.73 16.41
C PRO A 22 -0.57 10.99 15.42
N ARG A 23 0.43 11.78 15.83
CA ARG A 23 1.56 12.19 14.97
C ARG A 23 2.27 10.99 14.31
N ALA A 24 2.42 9.89 15.03
CA ALA A 24 2.99 8.65 14.49
C ALA A 24 2.20 8.13 13.27
N LEU A 25 0.87 8.19 13.30
CA LEU A 25 0.02 7.76 12.20
C LEU A 25 0.09 8.69 10.98
N ARG A 26 0.56 9.93 11.13
CA ARG A 26 0.79 10.83 9.99
C ARG A 26 1.96 10.35 9.11
N TRP A 27 2.93 9.62 9.68
CA TRP A 27 4.00 8.99 8.90
C TRP A 27 3.49 7.87 7.99
N LEU A 28 2.31 7.31 8.27
CA LEU A 28 1.66 6.37 7.36
C LEU A 28 1.42 7.02 5.99
N VAL A 29 1.05 8.30 5.95
CA VAL A 29 0.84 9.04 4.70
C VAL A 29 2.12 9.14 3.89
N VAL A 30 3.26 9.37 4.55
CA VAL A 30 4.57 9.41 3.89
C VAL A 30 4.91 8.05 3.28
N GLY A 31 4.72 6.96 4.04
CA GLY A 31 4.93 5.60 3.54
C GLY A 31 4.03 5.27 2.35
N VAL A 32 2.77 5.69 2.38
CA VAL A 32 1.80 5.50 1.28
C VAL A 32 2.20 6.28 0.05
N VAL A 33 2.58 7.55 0.17
CA VAL A 33 3.03 8.36 -0.97
C VAL A 33 4.27 7.74 -1.62
N ALA A 34 5.25 7.33 -0.80
CA ALA A 34 6.45 6.65 -1.31
C ALA A 34 6.10 5.31 -2.00
N SER A 35 5.18 4.53 -1.43
CA SER A 35 4.71 3.28 -2.03
C SER A 35 4.00 3.52 -3.36
N ILE A 36 3.13 4.52 -3.45
CA ILE A 36 2.44 4.88 -4.71
C ILE A 36 3.45 5.28 -5.80
N ILE A 37 4.50 6.03 -5.44
CA ILE A 37 5.56 6.39 -6.39
C ILE A 37 6.24 5.13 -6.94
N LEU A 38 6.63 4.19 -6.06
CA LEU A 38 7.25 2.93 -6.48
C LEU A 38 6.30 2.07 -7.32
N LEU A 39 5.03 1.97 -6.91
CA LEU A 39 4.00 1.21 -7.61
C LEU A 39 3.74 1.74 -9.03
N ILE A 40 3.84 3.05 -9.24
CA ILE A 40 3.69 3.66 -10.57
C ILE A 40 4.99 3.57 -11.37
N ALA A 41 6.14 3.72 -10.71
CA ALA A 41 7.43 3.72 -11.38
C ALA A 41 7.76 2.36 -12.02
N LEU A 42 7.40 1.25 -11.37
CA LEU A 42 7.68 -0.09 -11.91
C LEU A 42 7.04 -0.34 -13.29
N PRO A 43 5.72 -0.21 -13.50
CA PRO A 43 5.12 -0.41 -14.83
C PRO A 43 5.62 0.60 -15.87
N ILE A 44 6.01 1.82 -15.47
CA ILE A 44 6.65 2.77 -16.39
C ILE A 44 8.01 2.23 -16.85
N VAL A 45 8.84 1.73 -15.94
CA VAL A 45 10.13 1.11 -16.28
C VAL A 45 9.92 -0.09 -17.19
N MET A 46 8.91 -0.92 -16.94
CA MET A 46 8.56 -2.04 -17.84
C MET A 46 8.21 -1.60 -19.27
N MET A 47 7.58 -0.43 -19.43
CA MET A 47 7.26 0.12 -20.76
C MET A 47 8.48 0.73 -21.46
N VAL A 48 9.39 1.33 -20.70
CA VAL A 48 10.59 2.00 -21.23
C VAL A 48 11.71 1.01 -21.51
N ASP A 49 11.94 0.05 -20.61
CA ASP A 49 12.95 -1.00 -20.71
C ASP A 49 12.32 -2.36 -21.07
N GLN A 50 11.73 -2.41 -22.26
CA GLN A 50 11.16 -3.66 -22.77
C GLN A 50 12.21 -4.72 -23.03
N ALA A 51 13.47 -4.34 -23.26
CA ALA A 51 14.58 -5.28 -23.43
C ALA A 51 14.85 -6.03 -22.12
N GLY A 52 14.95 -5.30 -21.00
CA GLY A 52 15.03 -5.90 -19.67
C GLY A 52 13.84 -6.80 -19.35
N LEU A 53 12.61 -6.36 -19.68
CA LEU A 53 11.41 -7.16 -19.47
C LEU A 53 11.39 -8.45 -20.30
N ARG A 54 11.80 -8.39 -21.57
CA ARG A 54 11.94 -9.58 -22.42
C ARG A 54 12.95 -10.56 -21.84
N ALA A 55 14.09 -10.08 -21.34
CA ALA A 55 15.09 -10.94 -20.71
C ALA A 55 14.54 -11.62 -19.44
N ALA A 56 13.79 -10.89 -18.60
CA ALA A 56 13.12 -11.46 -17.43
C ALA A 56 12.07 -12.52 -17.80
N ILE A 57 11.28 -12.27 -18.85
CA ILE A 57 10.30 -13.26 -19.36
C ILE A 57 11.02 -14.51 -19.90
N GLU A 58 12.14 -14.34 -20.62
CA GLU A 58 12.93 -15.47 -21.13
C GLU A 58 13.58 -16.27 -20.00
N GLU A 59 14.03 -15.61 -18.93
CA GLU A 59 14.55 -16.25 -17.73
C GLU A 59 13.47 -17.08 -17.02
N ASP A 60 12.29 -16.49 -16.77
CA ASP A 60 11.16 -17.17 -16.12
C ASP A 60 10.62 -18.36 -16.95
N THR A 61 10.56 -18.22 -18.27
CA THR A 61 10.05 -19.29 -19.16
C THR A 61 11.11 -20.29 -19.62
N GLY A 62 12.38 -20.12 -19.20
CA GLY A 62 13.50 -20.94 -19.65
C GLY A 62 13.74 -20.87 -21.17
N GLY A 63 13.33 -19.76 -21.81
CA GLY A 63 13.46 -19.54 -23.26
C GLY A 63 12.55 -20.40 -24.13
N SER A 64 11.57 -21.11 -23.53
CA SER A 64 10.70 -22.07 -24.23
C SER A 64 9.51 -21.43 -24.96
N LEU A 65 9.34 -20.12 -24.88
CA LEU A 65 8.26 -19.40 -25.55
C LEU A 65 8.39 -19.44 -27.06
N ASP A 66 7.35 -19.96 -27.72
CA ASP A 66 7.23 -19.90 -29.18
C ASP A 66 7.31 -18.46 -29.67
N PRO A 67 8.00 -18.20 -30.82
CA PRO A 67 8.21 -16.84 -31.32
C PRO A 67 6.94 -16.03 -31.53
N GLU A 68 5.83 -16.68 -31.89
CA GLU A 68 4.53 -16.05 -32.13
C GLU A 68 3.89 -15.47 -30.85
N TRP A 69 4.22 -16.00 -29.67
CA TRP A 69 3.65 -15.57 -28.40
C TRP A 69 4.47 -14.48 -27.70
N LYS A 70 5.74 -14.28 -28.08
CA LYS A 70 6.65 -13.39 -27.34
C LYS A 70 6.14 -11.96 -27.21
N ASP A 71 5.59 -11.39 -28.28
CA ASP A 71 5.07 -10.01 -28.25
C ASP A 71 3.75 -9.91 -27.46
N TRP A 72 2.90 -10.94 -27.57
CA TRP A 72 1.68 -10.99 -26.78
C TRP A 72 1.96 -11.11 -25.29
N VAL A 73 2.88 -12.00 -24.88
CA VAL A 73 3.28 -12.19 -23.47
C VAL A 73 3.87 -10.90 -22.90
N LEU A 74 4.72 -10.20 -23.65
CA LEU A 74 5.25 -8.91 -23.23
C LEU A 74 4.13 -7.90 -22.92
N VAL A 75 3.19 -7.72 -23.85
CA VAL A 75 2.08 -6.78 -23.69
C VAL A 75 1.17 -7.22 -22.53
N ALA A 76 0.85 -8.51 -22.44
CA ALA A 76 0.03 -9.07 -21.37
C ALA A 76 0.65 -8.83 -19.99
N THR A 77 1.97 -9.02 -19.85
CA THR A 77 2.70 -8.77 -18.60
C THR A 77 2.67 -7.29 -18.21
N ILE A 78 2.87 -6.38 -19.16
CA ILE A 78 2.76 -4.93 -18.90
C ILE A 78 1.34 -4.56 -18.46
N VAL A 79 0.32 -5.03 -19.19
CA VAL A 79 -1.09 -4.73 -18.87
C VAL A 79 -1.47 -5.29 -17.50
N TYR A 80 -1.07 -6.53 -17.21
CA TYR A 80 -1.28 -7.16 -15.90
C TYR A 80 -0.64 -6.32 -14.78
N ALA A 81 0.63 -5.93 -14.94
CA ALA A 81 1.33 -5.11 -13.96
C ALA A 81 0.59 -3.77 -13.75
N VAL A 82 0.25 -3.05 -14.82
CA VAL A 82 -0.49 -1.78 -14.71
C VAL A 82 -1.79 -1.95 -13.93
N VAL A 83 -2.61 -2.95 -14.27
CA VAL A 83 -3.90 -3.18 -13.61
C VAL A 83 -3.71 -3.50 -12.13
N LEU A 84 -2.79 -4.42 -11.80
CA LEU A 84 -2.51 -4.81 -10.42
C LEU A 84 -2.09 -3.59 -9.58
N HIS A 85 -1.16 -2.78 -10.09
CA HIS A 85 -0.64 -1.63 -9.38
C HIS A 85 -1.69 -0.52 -9.22
N LEU A 86 -2.59 -0.34 -10.20
CA LEU A 86 -3.71 0.60 -10.06
C LEU A 86 -4.70 0.16 -8.98
N VAL A 87 -4.94 -1.15 -8.84
CA VAL A 87 -5.76 -1.70 -7.74
C VAL A 87 -5.09 -1.42 -6.39
N ASP A 88 -3.78 -1.63 -6.29
CA ASP A 88 -3.00 -1.32 -5.08
C ASP A 88 -3.10 0.15 -4.68
N VAL A 89 -2.89 1.05 -5.64
CA VAL A 89 -3.04 2.50 -5.42
C VAL A 89 -4.46 2.83 -4.96
N ALA A 90 -5.50 2.27 -5.59
CA ALA A 90 -6.88 2.50 -5.21
C ALA A 90 -7.17 2.02 -3.78
N LEU A 91 -6.66 0.84 -3.39
CA LEU A 91 -6.80 0.29 -2.05
C LEU A 91 -6.11 1.17 -1.00
N LEU A 92 -4.88 1.62 -1.26
CA LEU A 92 -4.16 2.53 -0.37
C LEU A 92 -4.90 3.85 -0.18
N LEU A 93 -5.32 4.49 -1.28
CA LEU A 93 -6.08 5.75 -1.25
C LEU A 93 -7.44 5.59 -0.55
N TRP A 94 -8.04 4.41 -0.60
CA TRP A 94 -9.33 4.13 0.03
C TRP A 94 -9.20 3.80 1.53
N LEU A 95 -8.22 2.99 1.93
CA LEU A 95 -8.09 2.48 3.29
C LEU A 95 -7.42 3.49 4.22
N VAL A 96 -6.36 4.17 3.77
CA VAL A 96 -5.56 5.06 4.62
C VAL A 96 -6.40 6.20 5.23
N PRO A 97 -7.26 6.92 4.48
CA PRO A 97 -8.13 7.93 5.09
C PRO A 97 -9.08 7.36 6.15
N LYS A 98 -9.48 6.09 6.04
CA LYS A 98 -10.36 5.44 7.02
C LYS A 98 -9.59 5.08 8.29
N VAL A 99 -8.34 4.64 8.15
CA VAL A 99 -7.42 4.43 9.27
C VAL A 99 -7.18 5.75 10.01
N LEU A 100 -6.94 6.85 9.28
CA LEU A 100 -6.76 8.18 9.85
C LEU A 100 -8.02 8.74 10.54
N ARG A 101 -9.20 8.15 10.28
CA ARG A 101 -10.47 8.45 10.95
C ARG A 101 -10.79 7.50 12.11
N GLY A 102 -9.85 6.64 12.52
CA GLY A 102 -10.03 5.77 13.69
C GLY A 102 -10.83 4.50 13.41
N ARG A 103 -11.09 4.16 12.14
CA ARG A 103 -11.84 2.94 11.80
C ARG A 103 -10.97 1.70 12.00
N ASN A 104 -11.21 0.95 13.08
CA ASN A 104 -10.40 -0.23 13.42
C ASN A 104 -10.46 -1.33 12.34
N TRP A 105 -11.62 -1.51 11.68
CA TRP A 105 -11.71 -2.46 10.56
C TRP A 105 -10.75 -2.09 9.41
N ALA A 106 -10.59 -0.80 9.10
CA ALA A 106 -9.70 -0.35 8.04
C ALA A 106 -8.23 -0.58 8.39
N ARG A 107 -7.87 -0.50 9.68
CA ARG A 107 -6.52 -0.81 10.18
C ARG A 107 -6.20 -2.29 9.96
N ILE A 108 -7.14 -3.18 10.27
CA ILE A 108 -6.99 -4.62 10.06
C ILE A 108 -6.91 -4.92 8.57
N THR A 109 -7.85 -4.41 7.77
CA THR A 109 -7.87 -4.61 6.30
C THR A 109 -6.59 -4.10 5.65
N LEU A 110 -6.10 -2.91 6.02
CA LEU A 110 -4.84 -2.38 5.51
C LEU A 110 -3.65 -3.27 5.89
N THR A 111 -3.65 -3.85 7.09
CA THR A 111 -2.58 -4.78 7.51
C THR A 111 -2.58 -6.04 6.67
N VAL A 112 -3.75 -6.67 6.48
CA VAL A 112 -3.91 -7.86 5.64
C VAL A 112 -3.49 -7.57 4.20
N TYR A 113 -3.95 -6.44 3.67
CA TYR A 113 -3.56 -5.97 2.34
C TYR A 113 -2.04 -5.83 2.21
N LEU A 114 -1.36 -5.15 3.14
CA LEU A 114 0.10 -4.96 3.08
C LEU A 114 0.85 -6.29 3.13
N ILE A 115 0.37 -7.27 3.88
CA ILE A 115 0.94 -8.63 3.90
C ILE A 115 0.80 -9.30 2.54
N VAL A 116 -0.39 -9.25 1.94
CA VAL A 116 -0.66 -9.83 0.61
C VAL A 116 0.15 -9.11 -0.47
N ALA A 117 0.21 -7.78 -0.45
CA ALA A 117 1.02 -6.99 -1.36
C ALA A 117 2.51 -7.31 -1.24
N THR A 118 3.03 -7.49 -0.01
CA THR A 118 4.41 -7.94 0.22
C THR A 118 4.65 -9.34 -0.36
N TYR A 119 3.71 -10.27 -0.21
CA TYR A 119 3.83 -11.60 -0.82
C TYR A 119 3.93 -11.53 -2.35
N PHE A 120 3.05 -10.76 -3.02
CA PHE A 120 3.11 -10.59 -4.47
C PHE A 120 4.35 -9.83 -4.94
N SER A 121 4.81 -8.85 -4.16
CA SER A 121 6.07 -8.12 -4.39
C SER A 121 7.28 -9.07 -4.35
N LEU A 122 7.37 -9.91 -3.32
CA LEU A 122 8.41 -10.94 -3.22
C LEU A 122 8.32 -11.98 -4.34
N TYR A 123 7.12 -12.35 -4.78
CA TYR A 123 6.95 -13.20 -5.97
C TYR A 123 7.49 -12.50 -7.21
N SER A 124 7.21 -11.21 -7.41
CA SER A 124 7.79 -10.44 -8.53
C SER A 124 9.32 -10.38 -8.48
N ALA A 125 9.94 -10.38 -7.29
CA ALA A 125 11.40 -10.43 -7.17
C ALA A 125 12.01 -11.73 -7.71
N THR A 126 11.27 -12.85 -7.70
CA THR A 126 11.78 -14.12 -8.24
C THR A 126 11.71 -14.18 -9.76
N GLN A 127 11.07 -13.20 -10.41
CA GLN A 127 10.84 -13.15 -11.86
C GLN A 127 11.98 -12.46 -12.62
N GLY A 128 12.98 -11.92 -11.91
CA GLY A 128 14.16 -11.32 -12.53
C GLY A 128 14.73 -10.14 -11.74
N ALA A 129 16.04 -9.90 -11.92
CA ALA A 129 16.76 -8.85 -11.20
C ALA A 129 16.22 -7.43 -11.47
N MET A 130 15.55 -7.22 -12.60
CA MET A 130 14.97 -5.93 -12.97
C MET A 130 13.89 -5.43 -11.99
N PHE A 131 13.27 -6.31 -11.21
CA PHE A 131 12.21 -5.96 -10.26
C PHE A 131 12.76 -5.56 -8.88
N LEU A 132 13.98 -5.98 -8.54
CA LEU A 132 14.55 -5.86 -7.19
C LEU A 132 14.64 -4.42 -6.68
N TRP A 133 14.96 -3.47 -7.57
CA TRP A 133 15.09 -2.06 -7.19
C TRP A 133 13.77 -1.45 -6.70
N ALA A 134 12.63 -1.97 -7.15
CA ALA A 134 11.30 -1.52 -6.71
C ALA A 134 10.77 -2.37 -5.56
N VAL A 135 10.98 -3.70 -5.61
CA VAL A 135 10.50 -4.65 -4.59
C VAL A 135 11.12 -4.38 -3.22
N ILE A 136 12.46 -4.30 -3.14
CA ILE A 136 13.17 -4.12 -1.86
C ILE A 136 12.67 -2.88 -1.09
N PRO A 137 12.66 -1.66 -1.67
CA PRO A 137 12.15 -0.50 -0.93
C PRO A 137 10.66 -0.57 -0.65
N THR A 138 9.84 -1.16 -1.54
CA THR A 138 8.40 -1.31 -1.32
C THR A 138 8.10 -2.20 -0.11
N ASP A 139 8.80 -3.33 0.01
CA ASP A 139 8.61 -4.26 1.13
C ASP A 139 9.09 -3.66 2.46
N ILE A 140 10.19 -2.89 2.44
CA ILE A 140 10.62 -2.12 3.61
C ILE A 140 9.52 -1.14 4.03
N LEU A 141 8.91 -0.41 3.09
CA LEU A 141 7.80 0.50 3.39
C LEU A 141 6.59 -0.25 3.95
N HIS A 142 6.22 -1.41 3.40
CA HIS A 142 5.12 -2.21 3.92
C HIS A 142 5.35 -2.62 5.38
N VAL A 143 6.55 -3.11 5.71
CA VAL A 143 6.91 -3.48 7.08
C VAL A 143 6.87 -2.28 8.02
N LEU A 144 7.42 -1.14 7.60
CA LEU A 144 7.37 0.10 8.38
C LEU A 144 5.93 0.57 8.60
N MET A 145 5.08 0.50 7.58
CA MET A 145 3.67 0.88 7.66
C MET A 145 2.90 -0.05 8.62
N ILE A 146 3.10 -1.36 8.55
CA ILE A 146 2.54 -2.32 9.51
C ILE A 146 3.02 -1.96 10.93
N GLY A 147 4.31 -1.66 11.10
CA GLY A 147 4.87 -1.19 12.37
C GLY A 147 4.15 0.05 12.89
N LEU A 148 3.95 1.07 12.06
CA LEU A 148 3.22 2.30 12.41
C LEU A 148 1.76 2.04 12.81
N LEU A 149 1.11 1.03 12.23
CA LEU A 149 -0.26 0.66 12.56
C LEU A 149 -0.38 -0.02 13.93
N TRP A 150 0.66 -0.69 14.44
CA TRP A 150 0.53 -1.56 15.62
C TRP A 150 1.47 -1.27 16.78
N ILE A 151 2.66 -0.71 16.54
CA ILE A 151 3.70 -0.53 17.56
C ILE A 151 3.49 0.73 18.42
N PRO A 152 3.25 1.94 17.86
CA PRO A 152 3.21 3.16 18.67
C PRO A 152 2.08 3.13 19.71
N SER A 153 2.42 3.42 20.97
CA SER A 153 1.44 3.43 22.07
C SER A 153 0.31 4.46 21.88
N SER A 154 0.60 5.55 21.16
CA SER A 154 -0.40 6.57 20.78
C SER A 154 -1.40 6.04 19.76
N VAL A 155 -0.95 5.20 18.82
CA VAL A 155 -1.80 4.56 17.82
C VAL A 155 -2.66 3.48 18.47
N ARG A 156 -2.09 2.64 19.36
CA ARG A 156 -2.87 1.64 20.09
C ARG A 156 -3.99 2.25 20.93
N ARG A 157 -3.72 3.37 21.61
CA ARG A 157 -4.75 4.13 22.37
C ARG A 157 -5.80 4.74 21.45
N TYR A 158 -5.41 5.23 20.27
CA TYR A 158 -6.33 5.80 19.29
C TYR A 158 -7.37 4.81 18.76
N PHE A 159 -7.02 3.52 18.71
CA PHE A 159 -7.92 2.43 18.30
C PHE A 159 -8.43 1.58 19.47
N GLY A 160 -8.15 1.98 20.71
CA GLY A 160 -8.63 1.29 21.91
C GLY A 160 -10.12 1.56 22.18
N PRO A 161 -10.80 0.68 22.94
CA PRO A 161 -12.17 0.92 23.41
C PRO A 161 -12.28 2.15 24.32
#